data_AF-A0A1Q3KNR0-F1
#
_entry.id   AF-A0A1Q3KNR0-F1
#
_cell.length_a   1.000
_cell.length_b   1.000
_cell.length_c   1.000
_cell.angle_alpha   90.00
_cell.angle_beta   90.00
_cell.angle_gamma   90.00
#
_symmetry.space_group_name_H-M   'P 1'
#
loop_
_entity.id
_entity.type
_entity.pdbx_description
1 polymer ?
#
loop_
_entity_poly.entity_id
_entity_poly.type
_entity_poly.pdbx_seq_one_letter_code
_entity_poly.pdbx_strand_id
1 'polypeptide(L)'
;MVAAIEWLGAASFEHALYPAGPGATVLARALERANERMTPVVFADAPALRDGEALPDIVKRPAAVDPELTTGPSPQNIRTRPFADPNPALRTWAAERCTRHPITAMTAPVTLDRYWDEPRNASVVWCKRSANPPAAHQRHTCEWLKRRWHELYTGRYPMQSEPATLARLIAEG
;
A
#
# COMPACT_ATOMS: atom_id res chain seq x y z
N MET A 1 -11.90 -6.59 8.24
CA MET A 1 -10.72 -7.19 8.90
C MET A 1 -10.89 -8.69 9.10
N VAL A 2 -12.05 -9.16 9.57
CA VAL A 2 -12.35 -10.61 9.75
C VAL A 2 -12.06 -11.43 8.48
N ALA A 3 -12.57 -11.02 7.31
CA ALA A 3 -12.35 -11.75 6.06
C ALA A 3 -10.86 -11.87 5.61
N ALA A 4 -10.01 -10.89 5.90
CA ALA A 4 -8.58 -10.95 5.54
C ALA A 4 -7.83 -11.96 6.44
N ILE A 5 -8.21 -12.02 7.71
CA ILE A 5 -7.64 -12.96 8.69
C ILE A 5 -8.13 -14.38 8.40
N GLU A 6 -9.41 -14.56 8.06
CA GLU A 6 -9.98 -15.84 7.65
C GLU A 6 -9.30 -16.37 6.39
N TRP A 7 -9.04 -15.50 5.41
CA TRP A 7 -8.31 -15.88 4.19
C TRP A 7 -6.85 -16.25 4.46
N LEU A 8 -6.15 -15.50 5.32
CA LEU A 8 -4.81 -15.87 5.76
C LEU A 8 -4.78 -17.19 6.55
N GLY A 9 -5.84 -17.51 7.29
CA GLY A 9 -5.96 -18.77 8.03
C GLY A 9 -6.02 -20.01 7.13
N ALA A 10 -6.55 -19.85 5.92
CA ALA A 10 -6.85 -20.95 4.98
C ALA A 10 -5.74 -21.25 3.95
N ALA A 11 -4.70 -20.42 3.84
CA ALA A 11 -3.66 -20.56 2.82
C ALA A 11 -2.24 -20.28 3.34
N SER A 12 -1.27 -20.94 2.71
CA SER A 12 0.16 -20.66 2.88
C SER A 12 0.61 -19.72 1.75
N PHE A 13 1.40 -18.70 2.08
CA PHE A 13 1.94 -17.76 1.12
C PHE A 13 3.46 -17.85 1.13
N GLU A 14 4.10 -17.55 0.00
CA GLU A 14 5.56 -17.42 -0.05
C GLU A 14 5.99 -15.96 0.16
N HIS A 15 5.19 -14.99 -0.29
CA HIS A 15 5.47 -13.56 -0.19
C HIS A 15 4.18 -12.78 0.04
N ALA A 16 4.26 -11.65 0.75
CA ALA A 16 3.15 -10.72 0.93
C ALA A 16 3.47 -9.36 0.30
N LEU A 17 2.57 -8.87 -0.55
CA LEU A 17 2.67 -7.53 -1.14
C LEU A 17 1.88 -6.53 -0.31
N TYR A 18 2.56 -5.53 0.23
CA TYR A 18 1.98 -4.42 0.96
C TYR A 18 1.64 -3.31 -0.04
N PRO A 19 0.34 -3.13 -0.39
CA PRO A 19 -0.04 -2.38 -1.58
C PRO A 19 -0.19 -0.89 -1.30
N ALA A 20 -0.08 -0.09 -2.36
CA ALA A 20 -0.46 1.32 -2.33
C ALA A 20 -1.89 1.53 -1.80
N GLY A 21 -2.05 2.45 -0.83
CA GLY A 21 -3.35 2.83 -0.27
C GLY A 21 -3.63 2.21 1.11
N PRO A 22 -4.90 2.18 1.57
CA PRO A 22 -5.26 1.69 2.92
C PRO A 22 -5.11 0.16 3.09
N GLY A 23 -4.98 -0.59 1.99
CA GLY A 23 -4.78 -2.05 2.05
C GLY A 23 -3.49 -2.45 2.77
N ALA A 24 -2.48 -1.58 2.72
CA ALA A 24 -1.30 -1.57 3.58
C ALA A 24 -1.61 -1.93 5.05
N THR A 25 -2.46 -1.12 5.69
CA THR A 25 -2.80 -1.26 7.09
C THR A 25 -3.48 -2.59 7.40
N VAL A 26 -4.36 -3.03 6.49
CA VAL A 26 -5.06 -4.32 6.64
C VAL A 26 -4.05 -5.47 6.65
N LEU A 27 -3.06 -5.43 5.76
CA LEU A 27 -2.02 -6.45 5.72
C LEU A 27 -1.13 -6.41 6.98
N ALA A 28 -0.73 -5.22 7.46
CA ALA A 28 0.05 -5.11 8.70
C ALA A 28 -0.66 -5.79 9.88
N ARG A 29 -1.93 -5.45 10.11
CA ARG A 29 -2.71 -6.02 11.22
C ARG A 29 -2.98 -7.50 11.04
N ALA A 30 -3.11 -7.98 9.80
CA ALA A 30 -3.31 -9.39 9.53
C ALA A 30 -2.02 -10.20 9.79
N LEU A 31 -0.86 -9.68 9.38
CA LEU A 31 0.45 -10.28 9.63
C LEU A 31 0.84 -10.29 11.12
N GLU A 32 0.47 -9.26 11.87
CA GLU A 32 0.67 -9.22 13.33
C GLU A 32 -0.10 -10.33 14.07
N ARG A 33 -1.27 -10.71 13.53
CA ARG A 33 -2.12 -11.77 14.12
C ARG A 33 -1.73 -13.18 13.66
N ALA A 34 -0.98 -13.29 12.57
CA ALA A 34 -0.55 -14.56 11.97
C ALA A 34 0.97 -14.59 11.84
N ASN A 35 1.68 -14.11 12.87
CA ASN A 35 3.13 -13.93 12.80
C ASN A 35 3.88 -15.26 12.65
N GLU A 36 3.32 -16.39 13.10
CA GLU A 36 3.92 -17.71 12.85
C GLU A 36 4.00 -18.09 11.35
N ARG A 37 3.31 -17.35 10.46
CA ARG A 37 3.33 -17.54 9.01
C ARG A 37 4.25 -16.55 8.31
N MET A 38 5.36 -16.17 8.97
CA MET A 38 6.33 -15.19 8.47
C MET A 38 6.71 -15.45 7.01
N THR A 39 6.24 -14.55 6.15
CA THR A 39 6.60 -14.47 4.74
C THR A 39 7.37 -13.17 4.51
N PRO A 40 8.35 -13.14 3.59
CA PRO A 40 8.91 -11.91 3.08
C PRO A 40 7.80 -10.91 2.69
N VAL A 41 7.92 -9.67 3.17
CA VAL A 41 6.94 -8.59 2.91
C VAL A 41 7.55 -7.52 2.01
N VAL A 42 6.92 -7.22 0.89
CA VAL A 42 7.37 -6.15 -0.01
C VAL A 42 6.45 -4.94 0.09
N PHE A 43 6.99 -3.80 0.51
CA PHE A 43 6.31 -2.51 0.54
C PHE A 43 6.38 -1.83 -0.81
N ALA A 44 5.34 -1.98 -1.64
CA ALA A 44 5.30 -1.40 -2.99
C ALA A 44 4.50 -0.09 -3.01
N ASP A 45 5.23 1.03 -3.00
CA ASP A 45 4.71 2.41 -2.97
C ASP A 45 3.60 2.61 -1.93
N ALA A 46 3.83 2.08 -0.73
CA ALA A 46 2.80 1.91 0.27
C ALA A 46 3.05 2.72 1.55
N PRO A 47 2.00 3.32 2.14
CA PRO A 47 2.13 4.08 3.38
C PRO A 47 2.27 3.09 4.54
N ALA A 48 3.50 2.95 5.04
CA ALA A 48 3.77 2.08 6.17
C ALA A 48 3.48 2.83 7.49
N LEU A 49 2.22 2.78 7.95
CA LEU A 49 1.76 3.49 9.14
C LEU A 49 2.27 2.82 10.42
N ARG A 50 2.74 3.63 11.37
CA ARG A 50 3.08 3.22 12.73
C ARG A 50 1.83 3.11 13.59
N ASP A 51 1.94 2.43 14.73
CA ASP A 51 0.85 2.37 15.70
C ASP A 51 0.38 3.79 16.08
N GLY A 52 -0.93 4.01 16.10
CA GLY A 52 -1.55 5.31 16.35
C GLY A 52 -1.48 6.31 15.20
N GLU A 53 -0.75 6.06 14.12
CA GLU A 53 -0.75 6.94 12.94
C GLU A 53 -1.99 6.72 12.06
N ALA A 54 -2.41 7.75 11.35
CA ALA A 54 -3.48 7.70 10.37
C ALA A 54 -2.94 8.01 8.96
N LEU A 55 -3.63 7.52 7.93
CA LEU A 55 -3.25 7.78 6.54
C LEU A 55 -3.05 9.27 6.19
N PRO A 56 -3.85 10.24 6.71
CA PRO A 56 -3.66 11.67 6.43
C PRO A 56 -2.36 12.27 6.98
N ASP A 57 -1.73 11.61 7.97
CA ASP A 57 -0.43 12.04 8.49
C ASP A 57 0.63 11.93 7.39
N ILE A 58 0.57 10.84 6.62
CA ILE A 58 1.56 10.48 5.59
C ILE A 58 1.15 10.92 4.18
N VAL A 59 -0.10 10.68 3.80
CA VAL A 59 -0.59 10.86 2.42
C VAL A 59 -1.44 12.12 2.31
N LYS A 60 -0.96 13.10 1.54
CA LYS A 60 -1.71 14.35 1.32
C LYS A 60 -2.67 14.20 0.15
N ARG A 61 -3.95 14.53 0.37
CA ARG A 61 -5.05 14.34 -0.59
C ARG A 61 -5.76 15.66 -0.92
N PRO A 62 -5.10 16.62 -1.61
CA PRO A 62 -5.61 17.98 -1.77
C PRO A 62 -6.86 18.13 -2.66
N ALA A 63 -7.32 17.06 -3.30
CA ALA A 63 -8.49 17.09 -4.19
C ALA A 63 -9.40 15.86 -3.95
N ALA A 64 -9.52 15.46 -2.69
CA ALA A 64 -10.49 14.45 -2.27
C ALA A 64 -11.91 15.02 -2.36
N VAL A 65 -12.84 14.15 -2.73
CA VAL A 65 -14.28 14.40 -2.71
C VAL A 65 -14.85 13.57 -1.57
N ASP A 66 -15.36 14.27 -0.56
CA ASP A 66 -15.76 13.68 0.73
C ASP A 66 -17.26 13.92 0.97
N PRO A 67 -18.17 13.18 0.30
CA PRO A 67 -19.57 13.12 0.75
C PRO A 67 -19.66 12.48 2.15
N GLU A 68 -20.86 12.47 2.72
CA GLU A 68 -21.15 12.06 4.10
C GLU A 68 -20.39 10.83 4.64
N LEU A 69 -20.27 9.74 3.89
CA LEU A 69 -19.69 8.48 4.38
C LEU A 69 -18.42 8.00 3.67
N THR A 70 -18.04 8.64 2.55
CA THR A 70 -16.95 8.14 1.70
C THR A 70 -15.97 9.23 1.31
N THR A 71 -14.76 8.85 0.93
CA THR A 71 -13.67 9.73 0.51
C THR A 71 -12.93 9.13 -0.66
N GLY A 72 -12.49 9.95 -1.60
CA GLY A 72 -11.68 9.50 -2.73
C GLY A 72 -11.48 10.57 -3.79
N PRO A 73 -10.70 10.28 -4.85
CA PRO A 73 -10.53 11.21 -5.95
C PRO A 73 -11.83 11.39 -6.74
N SER A 74 -12.00 12.55 -7.38
CA SER A 74 -13.03 12.73 -8.41
C SER A 74 -12.77 11.82 -9.62
N PRO A 75 -13.79 11.51 -10.45
CA PRO A 75 -13.61 10.73 -11.68
C PRO A 75 -12.59 11.32 -12.67
N GLN A 76 -12.38 12.63 -12.65
CA GLN A 76 -11.35 13.26 -13.45
C GLN A 76 -9.97 13.06 -12.82
N ASN A 77 -9.84 13.32 -11.52
CA ASN A 77 -8.58 13.22 -10.79
C ASN A 77 -8.04 11.80 -10.73
N ILE A 78 -8.92 10.79 -10.74
CA ILE A 78 -8.49 9.40 -10.63
C ILE A 78 -7.64 8.97 -11.85
N ARG A 79 -7.96 9.49 -13.03
CA ARG A 79 -7.27 9.19 -14.29
C ARG A 79 -5.97 9.96 -14.43
N THR A 80 -5.91 11.19 -13.92
CA THR A 80 -4.77 12.09 -14.10
C THR A 80 -3.74 12.01 -12.97
N ARG A 81 -4.07 11.35 -11.85
CA ARG A 81 -3.19 11.24 -10.69
C ARG A 81 -2.88 9.77 -10.33
N PRO A 82 -3.74 9.00 -9.64
CA PRO A 82 -3.44 7.59 -9.34
C PRO A 82 -3.13 6.73 -10.58
N PHE A 83 -3.88 6.91 -11.67
CA PHE A 83 -3.73 6.10 -12.89
C PHE A 83 -3.06 6.86 -14.06
N ALA A 84 -2.20 7.82 -13.76
CA ALA A 84 -1.52 8.62 -14.79
C ALA A 84 -0.57 7.81 -15.68
N ASP A 85 -0.01 6.72 -15.14
CA ASP A 85 1.09 5.98 -15.78
C ASP A 85 0.65 4.83 -16.70
N PRO A 86 -0.37 4.01 -16.36
CA PRO A 86 -0.88 2.98 -17.25
C PRO A 86 -1.29 3.53 -18.63
N ASN A 87 -1.23 2.65 -19.64
CA ASN A 87 -1.71 2.96 -20.99
C ASN A 87 -3.22 3.35 -20.97
N PRO A 88 -3.73 4.08 -21.99
CA PRO A 88 -5.07 4.64 -21.95
C PRO A 88 -6.21 3.62 -21.75
N ALA A 89 -6.07 2.42 -22.31
CA ALA A 89 -7.07 1.36 -22.17
C ALA A 89 -7.11 0.84 -20.72
N LEU A 90 -5.95 0.52 -20.14
CA LEU A 90 -5.85 0.05 -18.76
C LEU A 90 -6.26 1.14 -17.75
N ARG A 91 -5.88 2.39 -18.01
CA ARG A 91 -6.29 3.55 -17.21
C ARG A 91 -7.81 3.69 -17.15
N THR A 92 -8.48 3.61 -18.30
CA THR A 92 -9.95 3.69 -18.37
C THR A 92 -10.58 2.53 -17.63
N TRP A 93 -10.11 1.31 -17.90
CA TRP A 93 -10.60 0.09 -17.25
C TRP A 93 -10.47 0.15 -15.71
N ALA A 94 -9.33 0.64 -15.20
CA ALA A 94 -9.08 0.75 -13.76
C ALA A 94 -9.90 1.87 -13.12
N ALA A 95 -10.01 3.02 -13.78
CA ALA A 95 -10.78 4.17 -13.29
C ALA A 95 -12.27 3.84 -13.12
N GLU A 96 -12.86 3.07 -14.04
CA GLU A 96 -14.26 2.64 -13.98
C GLU A 96 -14.57 1.69 -12.83
N ARG A 97 -13.56 0.98 -12.32
CA ARG A 97 -13.70 -0.01 -11.23
C ARG A 97 -13.32 0.53 -9.87
N CYS A 98 -12.78 1.74 -9.80
CA CYS A 98 -12.39 2.32 -8.53
C CYS A 98 -13.57 3.00 -7.86
N THR A 99 -13.80 2.65 -6.60
CA THR A 99 -14.84 3.22 -5.75
C THR A 99 -14.21 4.09 -4.66
N ARG A 100 -14.99 5.01 -4.11
CA ARG A 100 -14.57 5.76 -2.92
C ARG A 100 -14.50 4.82 -1.72
N HIS A 101 -13.59 5.12 -0.80
CA HIS A 101 -13.40 4.35 0.42
C HIS A 101 -14.27 4.92 1.55
N PRO A 102 -14.73 4.11 2.51
CA PRO A 102 -15.32 4.62 3.75
C PRO A 102 -14.38 5.59 4.47
N ILE A 103 -14.89 6.72 4.96
CA ILE A 103 -14.06 7.77 5.60
C ILE A 103 -13.26 7.21 6.78
N THR A 104 -13.92 6.50 7.70
CA THR A 104 -13.27 5.97 8.91
C THR A 104 -12.08 5.07 8.60
N ALA A 105 -12.17 4.22 7.57
CA ALA A 105 -11.06 3.36 7.16
C ALA A 105 -9.85 4.14 6.60
N MET A 106 -10.06 5.39 6.21
CA MET A 106 -9.06 6.27 5.61
C MET A 106 -8.53 7.32 6.58
N THR A 107 -9.19 7.56 7.71
CA THR A 107 -8.85 8.67 8.63
C THR A 107 -8.65 8.23 10.07
N ALA A 108 -9.14 7.07 10.47
CA ALA A 108 -8.91 6.57 11.82
C ALA A 108 -7.43 6.17 11.99
N PRO A 109 -6.85 6.41 13.18
CA PRO A 109 -5.58 5.81 13.59
C PRO A 109 -5.59 4.29 13.44
N VAL A 110 -4.44 3.74 13.09
CA VAL A 110 -4.24 2.29 13.04
C VAL A 110 -3.88 1.75 14.43
N THR A 111 -4.24 0.50 14.68
CA THR A 111 -3.81 -0.24 15.88
C THR A 111 -2.90 -1.38 15.44
N LEU A 112 -1.62 -1.28 15.79
CA LEU A 112 -0.52 -2.16 15.42
C LEU A 112 0.40 -2.38 16.63
N ASP A 113 -0.20 -2.90 17.70
CA ASP A 113 0.37 -3.05 19.05
C ASP A 113 1.77 -3.68 19.10
N ARG A 114 2.08 -4.58 18.17
CA ARG A 114 3.32 -5.38 18.14
C ARG A 114 3.94 -5.49 16.75
N TYR A 115 3.23 -5.09 15.69
CA TYR A 115 3.61 -5.35 14.30
C TYR A 115 5.01 -4.85 14.00
N TRP A 116 5.33 -3.69 14.54
CA TRP A 116 6.59 -3.01 14.35
C TRP A 116 7.66 -3.34 15.40
N ASP A 117 7.38 -4.13 16.41
CA ASP A 117 8.40 -4.57 17.38
C ASP A 117 8.95 -5.94 17.03
N GLU A 118 8.28 -6.66 16.15
CA GLU A 118 8.68 -7.97 15.66
C GLU A 118 9.65 -7.86 14.47
N PRO A 119 10.72 -8.68 14.41
CA PRO A 119 11.60 -8.71 13.25
C PRO A 119 10.81 -9.14 12.02
N ARG A 120 11.06 -8.54 10.85
CA ARG A 120 10.42 -8.93 9.58
C ARG A 120 11.46 -9.09 8.48
N ASN A 121 11.32 -10.11 7.65
CA ASN A 121 11.99 -10.09 6.34
C ASN A 121 11.15 -9.22 5.42
N ALA A 122 11.70 -8.10 4.96
CA ALA A 122 10.95 -7.16 4.16
C ALA A 122 11.86 -6.43 3.16
N SER A 123 11.26 -5.77 2.19
CA SER A 123 11.91 -4.82 1.29
C SER A 123 10.97 -3.68 0.94
N VAL A 124 11.51 -2.56 0.48
CA VAL A 124 10.74 -1.38 0.06
C VAL A 124 10.98 -1.11 -1.41
N VAL A 125 9.91 -1.01 -2.19
CA VAL A 125 9.92 -0.64 -3.61
C VAL A 125 9.28 0.74 -3.74
N TRP A 126 10.12 1.75 -3.99
CA TRP A 126 9.68 3.12 -4.20
C TRP A 126 9.39 3.40 -5.68
N CYS A 127 8.22 3.95 -5.95
CA CYS A 127 7.80 4.35 -7.29
C CYS A 127 8.13 5.83 -7.55
N LYS A 128 9.12 6.09 -8.40
CA LYS A 128 9.74 7.42 -8.59
C LYS A 128 8.79 8.49 -9.11
N ARG A 129 7.73 8.10 -9.83
CA ARG A 129 6.72 9.02 -10.38
C ARG A 129 5.49 9.15 -9.48
N SER A 130 5.47 8.44 -8.36
CA SER A 130 4.41 8.58 -7.36
C SER A 130 4.70 9.74 -6.43
N ALA A 131 3.70 10.61 -6.24
CA ALA A 131 3.80 11.70 -5.27
C ALA A 131 3.46 11.26 -3.84
N ASN A 132 2.74 10.14 -3.67
CA ASN A 132 2.24 9.66 -2.39
C ASN A 132 2.31 8.13 -2.35
N PRO A 133 2.93 7.54 -1.31
CA PRO A 133 3.51 8.21 -0.14
C PRO A 133 4.85 8.90 -0.46
N PRO A 134 5.23 9.98 0.27
CA PRO A 134 6.47 10.70 0.02
C PRO A 134 7.71 9.81 0.16
N ALA A 135 8.74 10.07 -0.65
CA ALA A 135 9.99 9.30 -0.63
C ALA A 135 10.65 9.28 0.76
N ALA A 136 10.59 10.39 1.51
CA ALA A 136 11.14 10.46 2.87
C ALA A 136 10.48 9.44 3.81
N HIS A 137 9.14 9.30 3.75
CA HIS A 137 8.41 8.29 4.53
C HIS A 137 8.86 6.87 4.21
N GLN A 138 8.97 6.57 2.90
CA GLN A 138 9.38 5.25 2.43
C GLN A 138 10.84 4.94 2.83
N ARG A 139 11.73 5.94 2.78
CA ARG A 139 13.13 5.78 3.22
C ARG A 139 13.23 5.50 4.71
N HIS A 140 12.54 6.29 5.54
CA HIS A 140 12.50 6.04 6.99
C HIS A 140 11.97 4.64 7.30
N THR A 141 10.96 4.17 6.56
CA THR A 141 10.45 2.79 6.68
C THR A 141 11.55 1.77 6.38
N CYS A 142 12.30 1.94 5.29
CA CYS A 142 13.39 1.05 4.89
C CYS A 142 14.55 1.03 5.90
N GLU A 143 14.93 2.21 6.39
CA GLU A 143 15.97 2.39 7.41
C GLU A 143 15.57 1.72 8.73
N TRP A 144 14.33 1.94 9.17
CA TRP A 144 13.78 1.31 10.38
C TRP A 144 13.82 -0.20 10.27
N LEU A 145 13.35 -0.75 9.13
CA LEU A 145 13.33 -2.19 8.87
C LEU A 145 14.75 -2.78 8.78
N LYS A 146 15.76 -1.95 8.47
CA LYS A 146 17.14 -2.38 8.12
C LYS A 146 17.10 -3.37 6.96
N ARG A 147 16.42 -2.98 5.87
CA ARG A 147 16.09 -3.84 4.74
C ARG A 147 16.42 -3.21 3.40
N ARG A 148 16.15 -3.95 2.32
CA ARG A 148 16.48 -3.60 0.94
C ARG A 148 15.59 -2.49 0.40
N TRP A 149 16.21 -1.55 -0.30
CA TRP A 149 15.57 -0.48 -1.04
C TRP A 149 15.64 -0.78 -2.54
N HIS A 150 14.51 -0.68 -3.23
CA HIS A 150 14.39 -0.83 -4.67
C HIS A 150 13.72 0.40 -5.25
N GLU A 151 14.15 0.82 -6.43
CA GLU A 151 13.53 1.90 -7.17
C GLU A 151 12.85 1.38 -8.42
N LEU A 152 11.67 1.93 -8.72
CA LEU A 152 10.93 1.62 -9.93
C LEU A 152 10.46 2.91 -10.59
N TYR A 153 10.78 3.08 -11.88
CA TYR A 153 10.38 4.28 -12.61
C TYR A 153 8.92 4.18 -13.09
N THR A 154 8.00 4.30 -12.15
CA THR A 154 6.56 4.19 -12.41
C THR A 154 5.75 4.97 -11.37
N GLY A 155 4.45 5.04 -11.60
CA GLY A 155 3.48 5.73 -10.76
C GLY A 155 2.98 4.85 -9.62
N ARG A 156 1.85 5.24 -9.03
CA ARG A 156 1.37 4.67 -7.76
C ARG A 156 1.01 3.19 -7.79
N TYR A 157 0.73 2.64 -8.97
CA TYR A 157 0.25 1.27 -9.12
C TYR A 157 1.23 0.45 -9.96
N PRO A 158 2.40 0.09 -9.40
CA PRO A 158 3.43 -0.68 -10.12
C PRO A 158 2.92 -2.05 -10.57
N MET A 159 1.94 -2.63 -9.88
CA MET A 159 1.29 -3.88 -10.27
C MET A 159 0.44 -3.76 -11.56
N GLN A 160 0.13 -2.53 -12.00
CA GLN A 160 -0.60 -2.28 -13.24
C GLN A 160 0.31 -1.81 -14.36
N SER A 161 1.25 -0.91 -14.05
CA SER A 161 2.13 -0.30 -15.04
C SER A 161 3.42 -1.10 -15.30
N GLU A 162 3.97 -1.75 -14.28
CA GLU A 162 5.24 -2.48 -14.32
C GLU A 162 5.14 -3.88 -13.66
N PRO A 163 4.14 -4.71 -14.02
CA PRO A 163 3.83 -5.94 -13.28
C PRO A 163 4.99 -6.95 -13.29
N ALA A 164 5.67 -7.11 -14.43
CA ALA A 164 6.77 -8.07 -14.56
C ALA A 164 7.99 -7.66 -13.72
N THR A 165 8.33 -6.37 -13.71
CA THR A 165 9.43 -5.85 -12.91
C THR A 165 9.12 -5.95 -11.42
N LEU A 166 7.89 -5.58 -11.01
CA LEU A 166 7.46 -5.73 -9.62
C LEU A 166 7.50 -7.19 -9.17
N ALA A 167 7.04 -8.14 -10.01
CA ALA A 167 7.06 -9.56 -9.67
C ALA A 167 8.49 -10.09 -9.42
N ARG A 168 9.47 -9.66 -10.21
CA ARG A 168 10.89 -10.00 -9.98
C ARG A 168 11.38 -9.45 -8.65
N LEU A 169 11.10 -8.18 -8.35
CA LEU A 169 11.48 -7.56 -7.07
C LEU A 169 10.83 -8.26 -5.87
N ILE A 170 9.60 -8.77 -6.03
CA ILE A 170 8.95 -9.58 -5.00
C ILE A 170 9.70 -10.90 -4.79
N ALA A 171 10.07 -11.60 -5.87
CA ALA A 171 10.79 -12.87 -5.78
C ALA A 171 12.24 -12.72 -5.28
N GLU A 172 12.84 -11.54 -5.41
CA GLU A 172 14.15 -11.21 -4.85
C GLU A 172 14.07 -10.86 -3.34
N GLY A 173 12.89 -10.43 -2.87
CA GLY A 173 12.59 -9.88 -1.54
C GLY A 173 12.65 -10.86 -0.38
#